data_AF-A0A1C5Y4Q3-F1
#
_entry.id   AF-A0A1C5Y4Q3-F1
#
_cell.length_a   1.000
_cell.length_b   1.000
_cell.length_c   1.000
_cell.angle_alpha   90.00
_cell.angle_beta   90.00
_cell.angle_gamma   90.00
#
_symmetry.space_group_name_H-M   'P 1'
#
loop_
_entity.id
_entity.type
_entity.pdbx_description
1 polymer ?
#
loop_
_entity_poly.entity_id
_entity_poly.type
_entity_poly.pdbx_seq_one_letter_code
_entity_poly.pdbx_strand_id
1 'polypeptide(L)'
;MKEEKKDFWKLPSVIEFTKKSKTSLWVTGIFLLAVYGIKVFNVSISHDTEAIMAVADNLYNSWYMMGRFGLIFLKKLLGTYLFNPFIASFFMFVTMIANSFLWSYLFYWLGAKQEKGIRNNWIFPVVFFTSMIMAEQSGFLLQAYEVNIALLLVALALIVIYEVILEKRRWYMYFPAVICCVLAFSTYQSLVPLFMTGAAVCFLLVYDKCAEQDEAGAGMKFYWGIIGKLIAVFVFSFGVYQVVNKIVLSVLGIETTPYITEQVMWGNASVAECVSDIIEHIKEVLLGDGLFFTEAMGIIYVIVLIYSIARIREKKKCYFMYLLALAFCMISPFLMTLLLGTAPMIRVEIMIPFVTGFFIQYMVNTLSPDSGKIMKGAYVAAVTVVFFFSMYQSLLSARLYYTQYVQYEEDVRLAVKITDRIDQLDCGEEPEESVVFVGSRMPQRNEVCIADEELELIGKSFFEMSFSTNHGTWVMNHFLDTLGYSYEMPEAEDIAVAEEAAQNMPSWPDSGSVAMKNGVIIVKLG
;
A
#
# COMPACT_ATOMS: atom_id res chain seq x y z
N MET A 1 -4.92 40.85 -23.56
CA MET A 1 -4.46 39.64 -24.29
C MET A 1 -3.08 39.07 -23.86
N LYS A 2 -2.14 39.85 -23.28
CA LYS A 2 -0.93 39.29 -22.62
C LYS A 2 -1.13 38.98 -21.12
N GLU A 3 -2.10 39.61 -20.45
CA GLU A 3 -2.40 39.39 -19.02
C GLU A 3 -3.24 38.13 -18.75
N GLU A 4 -4.20 37.76 -19.61
CA GLU A 4 -5.02 36.54 -19.42
C GLU A 4 -4.23 35.23 -19.50
N LYS A 5 -3.08 35.21 -20.19
CA LYS A 5 -2.22 34.00 -20.26
C LYS A 5 -1.50 33.69 -18.94
N LYS A 6 -1.48 34.62 -17.97
CA LYS A 6 -0.74 34.45 -16.71
C LYS A 6 -1.46 33.58 -15.68
N ASP A 7 -2.77 33.32 -15.84
CA ASP A 7 -3.57 32.62 -14.83
C ASP A 7 -3.99 31.18 -15.19
N PHE A 8 -3.82 30.72 -16.44
CA PHE A 8 -4.33 29.40 -16.88
C PHE A 8 -3.75 28.20 -16.08
N TRP A 9 -2.45 28.23 -15.83
CA TRP A 9 -1.72 27.17 -15.11
C TRP A 9 -1.41 27.51 -13.65
N LYS A 10 -1.87 28.69 -13.20
CA LYS A 10 -1.55 29.18 -11.87
C LYS A 10 -2.03 28.22 -10.81
N LEU A 11 -1.12 27.86 -9.91
CA LEU A 11 -1.44 26.99 -8.79
C LEU A 11 -2.53 27.65 -7.88
N PRO A 12 -3.66 26.96 -7.58
CA PRO A 12 -4.75 27.53 -6.81
C PRO A 12 -4.34 27.82 -5.36
N SER A 13 -4.96 28.82 -4.73
CA SER A 13 -4.75 29.06 -3.30
C SER A 13 -5.18 27.85 -2.47
N VAL A 14 -4.27 27.32 -1.65
CA VAL A 14 -4.54 26.22 -0.72
C VAL A 14 -5.71 26.58 0.21
N ILE A 15 -5.74 27.82 0.72
CA ILE A 15 -6.81 28.29 1.62
C ILE A 15 -8.17 28.28 0.90
N GLU A 16 -8.21 28.71 -0.36
CA GLU A 16 -9.45 28.74 -1.14
C GLU A 16 -9.92 27.31 -1.46
N PHE A 17 -9.00 26.44 -1.87
CA PHE A 17 -9.29 25.03 -2.10
C PHE A 17 -9.90 24.38 -0.86
N THR A 18 -9.27 24.53 0.31
CA THR A 18 -9.76 23.97 1.58
C THR A 18 -11.16 24.46 1.92
N LYS A 19 -11.46 25.74 1.70
CA LYS A 19 -12.81 26.28 1.93
C LYS A 19 -13.85 25.63 1.02
N LYS A 20 -13.52 25.42 -0.25
CA LYS A 20 -14.42 24.82 -1.24
C LYS A 20 -14.55 23.29 -1.09
N SER A 21 -13.49 22.60 -0.63
CA SER A 21 -13.45 21.13 -0.49
C SER A 21 -13.90 20.63 0.89
N LYS A 22 -14.33 21.52 1.79
CA LYS A 22 -14.64 21.19 3.20
C LYS A 22 -15.53 19.95 3.34
N THR A 23 -16.63 19.86 2.59
CA THR A 23 -17.54 18.70 2.64
C THR A 23 -16.85 17.42 2.18
N SER A 24 -16.08 17.47 1.10
CA SER A 24 -15.33 16.33 0.59
C SER A 24 -14.30 15.82 1.59
N LEU A 25 -13.62 16.73 2.31
CA LEU A 25 -12.69 16.38 3.38
C LEU A 25 -13.39 15.74 4.58
N TRP A 26 -14.57 16.22 4.97
CA TRP A 26 -15.36 15.60 6.03
C TRP A 26 -15.82 14.19 5.67
N VAL A 27 -16.37 14.01 4.46
CA VAL A 27 -16.78 12.69 3.97
C VAL A 27 -15.59 11.73 3.99
N THR A 28 -14.45 12.17 3.45
CA THR A 28 -13.21 11.38 3.45
C THR A 28 -12.79 10.99 4.87
N GLY A 29 -12.77 11.95 5.80
CA GLY A 29 -12.41 11.69 7.20
C GLY A 29 -13.32 10.69 7.90
N ILE A 30 -14.64 10.71 7.62
CA ILE A 30 -15.60 9.74 8.17
C ILE A 30 -15.31 8.33 7.65
N PHE A 31 -15.09 8.19 6.34
CA PHE A 31 -14.77 6.90 5.73
C PHE A 31 -13.43 6.34 6.23
N LEU A 32 -12.40 7.18 6.32
CA LEU A 32 -11.12 6.77 6.90
C LEU A 32 -11.28 6.35 8.36
N LEU A 33 -12.06 7.09 9.16
CA LEU A 33 -12.29 6.73 10.55
C LEU A 33 -13.08 5.42 10.69
N ALA A 34 -14.01 5.15 9.78
CA ALA A 34 -14.78 3.91 9.77
C ALA A 34 -13.90 2.67 9.54
N VAL A 35 -12.85 2.79 8.71
CA VAL A 35 -11.90 1.70 8.43
C VAL A 35 -10.80 1.64 9.49
N TYR A 36 -10.08 2.75 9.69
CA TYR A 36 -8.84 2.80 10.46
C TYR A 36 -9.05 3.19 11.93
N GLY A 37 -10.28 3.52 12.35
CA GLY A 37 -10.58 3.88 13.73
C GLY A 37 -10.15 2.80 14.72
N ILE A 38 -10.36 1.53 14.38
CA ILE A 38 -9.92 0.40 15.22
C ILE A 38 -8.40 0.40 15.44
N LYS A 39 -7.60 0.74 14.43
CA LYS A 39 -6.13 0.86 14.51
C LYS A 39 -5.65 2.03 15.37
N VAL A 40 -6.44 3.11 15.43
CA VAL A 40 -6.13 4.28 16.24
C VAL A 40 -6.51 4.07 17.71
N PHE A 41 -7.63 3.39 17.97
CA PHE A 41 -8.16 3.22 19.32
C PHE A 41 -7.78 1.90 20.01
N ASN A 42 -7.27 0.92 19.27
CA ASN A 42 -6.80 -0.36 19.83
C ASN A 42 -5.38 -0.65 19.36
N VAL A 43 -4.59 -1.25 20.24
CA VAL A 43 -3.27 -1.77 19.89
C VAL A 43 -3.44 -3.22 19.47
N SER A 44 -3.06 -3.52 18.24
CA SER A 44 -2.89 -4.87 17.72
C SER A 44 -1.69 -4.86 16.78
N ILE A 45 -0.86 -5.89 16.90
CA ILE A 45 0.28 -6.08 16.00
C ILE A 45 -0.03 -7.21 15.01
N SER A 46 0.78 -7.32 13.97
CA SER A 46 0.76 -8.41 12.99
C SER A 46 2.20 -8.84 12.73
N HIS A 47 2.36 -9.92 11.97
CA HIS A 47 3.64 -10.36 11.40
C HIS A 47 4.54 -9.20 10.95
N ASP A 48 5.83 -9.38 11.16
CA ASP A 48 6.94 -8.41 11.09
C ASP A 48 6.93 -7.31 12.17
N THR A 49 5.80 -7.04 12.84
CA THR A 49 5.73 -6.00 13.89
C THR A 49 6.28 -6.52 15.22
N GLU A 50 6.18 -7.82 15.47
CA GLU A 50 6.91 -8.49 16.54
C GLU A 50 8.43 -8.35 16.34
N ALA A 51 8.91 -8.50 15.11
CA ALA A 51 10.33 -8.40 14.78
C ALA A 51 10.91 -7.00 15.05
N ILE A 52 10.15 -5.92 14.79
CA ILE A 52 10.63 -4.56 15.10
C ILE A 52 10.64 -4.29 16.61
N MET A 53 9.83 -5.00 17.38
CA MET A 53 9.74 -4.85 18.84
C MET A 53 10.80 -5.66 19.56
N ALA A 54 11.04 -6.91 19.13
CA ALA A 54 11.96 -7.84 19.76
C ALA A 54 13.39 -7.76 19.19
N VAL A 55 13.54 -7.68 17.86
CA VAL A 55 14.84 -7.78 17.17
C VAL A 55 15.03 -6.68 16.12
N ALA A 56 14.83 -5.43 16.56
CA ALA A 56 14.78 -4.24 15.69
C ALA A 56 15.97 -4.11 14.74
N ASP A 57 17.20 -4.35 15.22
CA ASP A 57 18.41 -4.20 14.40
C ASP A 57 18.47 -5.20 13.24
N ASN A 58 18.02 -6.45 13.46
CA ASN A 58 17.93 -7.46 12.40
C ASN A 58 16.94 -7.01 11.32
N LEU A 59 15.79 -6.50 11.73
CA LEU A 59 14.78 -6.01 10.81
C LEU A 59 15.26 -4.77 10.03
N TYR A 60 15.90 -3.81 10.70
CA TYR A 60 16.44 -2.62 10.04
C TYR A 60 17.56 -2.95 9.05
N ASN A 61 18.44 -3.88 9.40
CA ASN A 61 19.45 -4.39 8.48
C ASN A 61 18.80 -5.03 7.25
N SER A 62 17.74 -5.83 7.43
CA SER A 62 16.99 -6.41 6.30
C SER A 62 16.47 -5.36 5.33
N TRP A 63 16.02 -4.20 5.82
CA TRP A 63 15.52 -3.11 4.98
C TRP A 63 16.62 -2.40 4.23
N TYR A 64 17.77 -2.17 4.85
CA TYR A 64 18.94 -1.67 4.13
C TYR A 64 19.34 -2.62 3.00
N MET A 65 19.38 -3.93 3.27
CA MET A 65 19.71 -4.95 2.27
C MET A 65 18.70 -4.99 1.11
N MET A 66 17.42 -4.68 1.37
CA MET A 66 16.38 -4.50 0.34
C MET A 66 16.43 -3.14 -0.38
N GLY A 67 17.42 -2.29 -0.08
CA GLY A 67 17.57 -0.96 -0.64
C GLY A 67 16.53 0.06 -0.14
N ARG A 68 15.90 -0.18 1.01
CA ARG A 68 14.92 0.69 1.65
C ARG A 68 15.55 1.70 2.61
N PHE A 69 16.66 2.32 2.22
CA PHE A 69 17.37 3.28 3.07
C PHE A 69 16.54 4.54 3.40
N GLY A 70 15.62 4.93 2.52
CA GLY A 70 14.70 6.04 2.72
C GLY A 70 13.68 5.75 3.83
N LEU A 71 13.22 4.50 3.96
CA LEU A 71 12.37 4.07 5.06
C LEU A 71 13.08 4.28 6.40
N ILE A 72 14.32 3.80 6.54
CA ILE A 72 15.10 3.98 7.78
C ILE A 72 15.39 5.45 8.05
N PHE A 73 15.74 6.22 7.01
CA PHE A 73 15.94 7.66 7.13
C PHE A 73 14.69 8.37 7.66
N LEU A 74 13.52 8.08 7.11
CA LEU A 74 12.25 8.62 7.58
C LEU A 74 11.98 8.23 9.03
N LYS A 75 12.24 6.99 9.42
CA LYS A 75 12.10 6.57 10.83
C LYS A 75 12.93 7.40 11.79
N LYS A 76 14.20 7.63 11.43
CA LYS A 76 15.11 8.46 12.23
C LYS A 76 14.64 9.91 12.27
N LEU A 77 14.20 10.46 11.14
CA LEU A 77 13.72 11.84 11.03
C LEU A 77 12.42 12.08 11.80
N LEU A 78 11.49 11.12 11.77
CA LEU A 78 10.16 11.23 12.36
C LEU A 78 10.11 10.76 13.81
N GLY A 79 11.21 10.22 14.35
CA GLY A 79 11.28 9.72 15.72
C GLY A 79 10.63 8.35 15.94
N THR A 80 10.32 7.61 14.87
CA THR A 80 9.69 6.28 14.89
C THR A 80 10.69 5.14 14.71
N TYR A 81 12.00 5.44 14.81
CA TYR A 81 13.07 4.44 14.89
C TYR A 81 13.01 3.66 16.22
N LEU A 82 12.57 4.31 17.30
CA LEU A 82 12.06 3.60 18.46
C LEU A 82 10.59 3.33 18.20
N PHE A 83 10.26 2.07 17.95
CA PHE A 83 8.92 1.72 17.49
C PHE A 83 7.91 1.94 18.61
N ASN A 84 6.84 2.66 18.27
CA ASN A 84 5.69 2.84 19.14
C ASN A 84 4.44 2.59 18.29
N PRO A 85 3.68 1.50 18.54
CA PRO A 85 2.56 1.14 17.69
C PRO A 85 1.45 2.19 17.70
N PHE A 86 1.21 2.86 18.83
CA PHE A 86 0.20 3.91 18.93
C PHE A 86 0.55 5.14 18.08
N ILE A 87 1.80 5.61 18.18
CA ILE A 87 2.30 6.75 17.38
C ILE A 87 2.28 6.40 15.89
N ALA A 88 2.72 5.19 15.53
CA ALA A 88 2.68 4.72 14.14
C ALA A 88 1.24 4.72 13.59
N SER A 89 0.26 4.20 14.33
CA SER A 89 -1.14 4.15 13.89
C SER A 89 -1.76 5.53 13.75
N PHE A 90 -1.53 6.39 14.75
CA PHE A 90 -2.09 7.74 14.77
C PHE A 90 -1.55 8.57 13.60
N PHE A 91 -0.22 8.56 13.39
CA PHE A 91 0.37 9.35 12.32
C PHE A 91 0.18 8.74 10.93
N MET A 92 0.02 7.42 10.81
CA MET A 92 -0.50 6.79 9.59
C MET A 92 -1.87 7.39 9.22
N PHE A 93 -2.82 7.43 10.16
CA PHE A 93 -4.14 8.01 9.91
C PHE A 93 -4.08 9.51 9.54
N VAL A 94 -3.29 10.31 10.26
CA VAL A 94 -3.10 11.74 9.97
C VAL A 94 -2.51 11.94 8.57
N THR A 95 -1.53 11.13 8.19
CA THR A 95 -0.90 11.23 6.87
C THR A 95 -1.81 10.73 5.74
N MET A 96 -2.70 9.77 5.98
CA MET A 96 -3.75 9.41 5.01
C MET A 96 -4.70 10.57 4.71
N ILE A 97 -5.08 11.35 5.73
CA ILE A 97 -5.87 12.59 5.54
C ILE A 97 -5.07 13.61 4.73
N ALA A 98 -3.77 13.80 5.05
CA ALA A 98 -2.90 14.71 4.33
C ALA A 98 -2.72 14.29 2.86
N ASN A 99 -2.57 12.99 2.59
CA ASN A 99 -2.53 12.44 1.25
C ASN A 99 -3.84 12.67 0.49
N SER A 100 -4.97 12.39 1.14
CA SER A 100 -6.29 12.62 0.57
C SER A 100 -6.47 14.09 0.14
N PHE A 101 -6.01 15.02 0.98
CA PHE A 101 -5.99 16.44 0.65
C PHE A 101 -5.10 16.75 -0.56
N LEU A 102 -3.85 16.29 -0.52
CA LEU A 102 -2.83 16.68 -1.51
C LEU A 102 -3.10 16.12 -2.91
N TRP A 103 -3.48 14.84 -3.01
CA TRP A 103 -3.86 14.24 -4.29
C TRP A 103 -5.13 14.88 -4.87
N SER A 104 -6.13 15.14 -4.03
CA SER A 104 -7.34 15.85 -4.46
C SER A 104 -7.04 17.27 -4.93
N TYR A 105 -6.09 17.95 -4.28
CA TYR A 105 -5.62 19.28 -4.67
C TYR A 105 -4.89 19.24 -6.03
N LEU A 106 -3.98 18.29 -6.21
CA LEU A 106 -3.27 18.07 -7.49
C LEU A 106 -4.26 17.81 -8.64
N PHE A 107 -5.23 16.92 -8.44
CA PHE A 107 -6.25 16.61 -9.45
C PHE A 107 -7.17 17.80 -9.73
N TYR A 108 -7.55 18.55 -8.70
CA TYR A 108 -8.33 19.77 -8.86
C TYR A 108 -7.58 20.83 -9.68
N TRP A 109 -6.30 21.06 -9.40
CA TRP A 109 -5.50 22.06 -10.12
C TRP A 109 -5.38 21.73 -11.62
N LEU A 110 -5.04 20.47 -11.93
CA LEU A 110 -4.80 20.03 -13.30
C LEU A 110 -6.10 19.78 -14.08
N GLY A 111 -7.22 19.51 -13.40
CA GLY A 111 -8.50 19.21 -14.02
C GLY A 111 -9.18 20.40 -14.71
N ALA A 112 -9.90 20.10 -15.79
CA ALA A 112 -10.61 21.09 -16.61
C ALA A 112 -11.85 21.72 -15.92
N LYS A 113 -12.50 20.93 -15.04
CA LYS A 113 -13.80 21.27 -14.44
C LYS A 113 -13.69 21.57 -12.96
N GLN A 114 -12.83 22.52 -12.59
CA GLN A 114 -12.51 22.84 -11.19
C GLN A 114 -13.75 23.00 -10.30
N GLU A 115 -14.73 23.82 -10.68
CA GLU A 115 -15.93 24.06 -9.86
C GLU A 115 -16.88 22.86 -9.70
N LYS A 116 -16.95 21.98 -10.71
CA LYS A 116 -17.78 20.76 -10.63
C LYS A 116 -17.03 19.63 -9.93
N GLY A 117 -15.74 19.49 -10.23
CA GLY A 117 -14.85 18.47 -9.69
C GLY A 117 -14.71 18.56 -8.18
N ILE A 118 -14.73 19.77 -7.60
CA ILE A 118 -14.53 19.93 -6.17
C ILE A 118 -15.58 19.22 -5.30
N ARG A 119 -16.82 19.07 -5.79
CA ARG A 119 -17.90 18.34 -5.11
C ARG A 119 -17.65 16.83 -5.05
N ASN A 120 -16.86 16.32 -5.98
CA ASN A 120 -16.55 14.91 -6.15
C ASN A 120 -15.15 14.56 -5.64
N ASN A 121 -14.40 15.52 -5.09
CA ASN A 121 -13.04 15.30 -4.59
C ASN A 121 -12.94 14.30 -3.43
N TRP A 122 -14.05 13.84 -2.86
CA TRP A 122 -14.03 12.75 -1.89
C TRP A 122 -13.93 11.37 -2.55
N ILE A 123 -14.29 11.24 -3.83
CA ILE A 123 -14.42 9.94 -4.50
C ILE A 123 -13.07 9.22 -4.59
N PHE A 124 -12.06 9.86 -5.19
CA PHE A 124 -10.73 9.28 -5.30
C PHE A 124 -10.16 8.87 -3.93
N PRO A 125 -10.04 9.78 -2.94
CA PRO A 125 -9.40 9.42 -1.68
C PRO A 125 -10.18 8.35 -0.92
N VAL A 126 -11.51 8.38 -0.93
CA VAL A 126 -12.32 7.34 -0.28
C VAL A 126 -12.09 5.99 -0.97
N VAL A 127 -12.28 5.89 -2.28
CA VAL A 127 -12.09 4.62 -3.01
C VAL A 127 -10.67 4.08 -2.85
N PHE A 128 -9.66 4.95 -2.93
CA PHE A 128 -8.27 4.53 -2.82
C PHE A 128 -7.93 4.05 -1.40
N PHE A 129 -8.16 4.89 -0.39
CA PHE A 129 -7.68 4.62 0.97
C PHE A 129 -8.53 3.63 1.74
N THR A 130 -9.80 3.40 1.37
CA THR A 130 -10.62 2.37 2.05
C THR A 130 -10.57 1.02 1.36
N SER A 131 -9.78 0.84 0.31
CA SER A 131 -9.63 -0.45 -0.37
C SER A 131 -8.95 -1.49 0.52
N MET A 132 -9.30 -2.76 0.33
CA MET A 132 -8.69 -3.88 1.07
C MET A 132 -7.18 -3.95 0.84
N ILE A 133 -6.71 -3.65 -0.38
CA ILE A 133 -5.28 -3.59 -0.72
C ILE A 133 -4.56 -2.50 0.11
N MET A 134 -5.16 -1.31 0.24
CA MET A 134 -4.57 -0.24 1.05
C MET A 134 -4.64 -0.57 2.55
N ALA A 135 -5.69 -1.26 2.98
CA ALA A 135 -5.83 -1.76 4.35
C ALA A 135 -4.75 -2.81 4.66
N GLU A 136 -4.48 -3.75 3.77
CA GLU A 136 -3.39 -4.73 3.91
C GLU A 136 -2.05 -4.02 4.05
N GLN A 137 -1.72 -3.11 3.11
CA GLN A 137 -0.47 -2.35 3.14
C GLN A 137 -0.33 -1.50 4.42
N SER A 138 -1.42 -0.91 4.90
CA SER A 138 -1.44 -0.10 6.12
C SER A 138 -1.46 -0.95 7.39
N GLY A 139 -1.79 -2.25 7.28
CA GLY A 139 -1.76 -3.21 8.37
C GLY A 139 -0.34 -3.46 8.89
N PHE A 140 0.67 -3.33 8.03
CA PHE A 140 2.10 -3.36 8.37
C PHE A 140 2.51 -2.09 9.13
N LEU A 141 2.05 -2.00 10.38
CA LEU A 141 2.13 -0.83 11.22
C LEU A 141 3.55 -0.31 11.40
N LEU A 142 4.51 -1.23 11.45
CA LEU A 142 5.94 -1.00 11.49
C LEU A 142 6.49 -0.06 10.39
N GLN A 143 5.80 0.11 9.25
CA GLN A 143 6.21 0.99 8.14
C GLN A 143 5.07 1.86 7.58
N ALA A 144 3.83 1.67 8.06
CA ALA A 144 2.65 2.27 7.47
C ALA A 144 2.67 3.81 7.48
N TYR A 145 3.20 4.41 8.54
CA TYR A 145 3.36 5.87 8.63
C TYR A 145 4.35 6.38 7.59
N GLU A 146 5.55 5.79 7.51
CA GLU A 146 6.59 6.23 6.58
C GLU A 146 6.19 6.00 5.12
N VAL A 147 5.50 4.90 4.81
CA VAL A 147 4.95 4.65 3.47
C VAL A 147 3.92 5.71 3.09
N ASN A 148 3.05 6.13 4.02
CA ASN A 148 2.11 7.23 3.75
C ASN A 148 2.81 8.58 3.56
N ILE A 149 3.88 8.87 4.30
CA ILE A 149 4.73 10.05 4.03
C ILE A 149 5.33 9.98 2.63
N ALA A 150 5.86 8.82 2.25
CA ALA A 150 6.47 8.63 0.95
C ALA A 150 5.45 8.73 -0.21
N LEU A 151 4.20 8.28 0.00
CA LEU A 151 3.08 8.51 -0.92
C LEU A 151 2.76 10.01 -1.08
N LEU A 152 2.88 10.79 0.00
CA LEU A 152 2.71 12.25 -0.01
C LEU A 152 3.84 12.94 -0.79
N LEU A 153 5.08 12.45 -0.62
CA LEU A 153 6.24 12.94 -1.37
C LEU A 153 6.08 12.74 -2.89
N VAL A 154 5.46 11.64 -3.34
CA VAL A 154 5.15 11.44 -4.77
C VAL A 154 4.19 12.52 -5.29
N ALA A 155 3.11 12.82 -4.56
CA ALA A 155 2.19 13.89 -4.95
C ALA A 155 2.87 15.27 -4.97
N LEU A 156 3.70 15.58 -3.96
CA LEU A 156 4.47 16.83 -3.92
C LEU A 156 5.43 16.93 -5.10
N ALA A 157 6.14 15.84 -5.44
CA ALA A 157 7.02 15.79 -6.58
C ALA A 157 6.27 16.11 -7.88
N LEU A 158 5.09 15.50 -8.08
CA LEU A 158 4.26 15.75 -9.26
C LEU A 158 3.74 17.19 -9.31
N ILE A 159 3.32 17.78 -8.19
CA ILE A 159 2.93 19.21 -8.13
C ILE A 159 4.09 20.09 -8.62
N VAL A 160 5.29 19.91 -8.05
CA VAL A 160 6.48 20.69 -8.41
C VAL A 160 6.83 20.47 -9.87
N ILE A 161 6.86 19.23 -10.36
CA ILE A 161 7.20 18.92 -11.75
C ILE A 161 6.22 19.60 -12.71
N TYR A 162 4.92 19.47 -12.49
CA TYR A 162 3.93 20.11 -13.34
C TYR A 162 3.97 21.64 -13.24
N GLU A 163 4.31 22.22 -12.08
CA GLU A 163 4.42 23.67 -11.93
C GLU A 163 5.58 24.18 -12.79
N VAL A 164 6.73 23.49 -12.73
CA VAL A 164 7.89 23.81 -13.55
C VAL A 164 7.60 23.67 -15.04
N ILE A 165 6.91 22.59 -15.44
CA ILE A 165 6.58 22.33 -16.84
C ILE A 165 5.58 23.35 -17.39
N LEU A 166 4.47 23.58 -16.69
CA LEU A 166 3.31 24.31 -17.19
C LEU A 166 3.47 25.82 -17.02
N GLU A 167 4.02 26.28 -15.90
CA GLU A 167 4.33 27.70 -15.68
C GLU A 167 5.72 28.10 -16.21
N LYS A 168 6.46 27.17 -16.81
CA LYS A 168 7.81 27.38 -17.37
C LYS A 168 8.78 27.98 -16.35
N ARG A 169 8.74 27.46 -15.12
CA ARG A 169 9.65 27.87 -14.06
C ARG A 169 11.10 27.44 -14.38
N ARG A 170 12.06 27.92 -13.59
CA ARG A 170 13.49 27.64 -13.79
C ARG A 170 13.78 26.16 -13.52
N TRP A 171 14.67 25.56 -14.32
CA TRP A 171 14.95 24.12 -14.28
C TRP A 171 15.44 23.60 -12.91
N TYR A 172 16.16 24.41 -12.12
CA TYR A 172 16.65 24.01 -10.80
C TYR A 172 15.51 23.71 -9.81
N MET A 173 14.28 24.15 -10.10
CA MET A 173 13.11 23.81 -9.29
C MET A 173 12.68 22.35 -9.43
N TYR A 174 13.27 21.56 -10.34
CA TYR A 174 13.12 20.10 -10.31
C TYR A 174 13.86 19.45 -9.12
N PHE A 175 14.84 20.12 -8.51
CA PHE A 175 15.67 19.53 -7.47
C PHE A 175 14.87 19.05 -6.24
N PRO A 176 13.93 19.83 -5.67
CA PRO A 176 13.03 19.34 -4.62
C PRO A 176 12.20 18.11 -5.04
N ALA A 177 11.73 18.07 -6.29
CA ALA A 177 10.97 16.91 -6.79
C ALA A 177 11.85 15.66 -6.88
N VAL A 178 13.11 15.79 -7.31
CA VAL A 178 14.08 14.68 -7.33
C VAL A 178 14.32 14.16 -5.91
N ILE A 179 14.50 15.04 -4.92
CA ILE A 179 14.66 14.62 -3.51
C ILE A 179 13.42 13.83 -3.05
N CYS A 180 12.22 14.36 -3.31
CA CYS A 180 10.97 13.69 -2.95
C CYS A 180 10.86 12.30 -3.60
N CYS A 181 11.19 12.18 -4.89
CA CYS A 181 11.19 10.90 -5.61
C CYS A 181 12.22 9.92 -5.06
N VAL A 182 13.47 10.35 -4.82
CA VAL A 182 14.53 9.48 -4.29
C VAL A 182 14.15 8.95 -2.92
N LEU A 183 13.64 9.81 -2.04
CA LEU A 183 13.14 9.39 -0.72
C LEU A 183 11.99 8.40 -0.87
N ALA A 184 11.00 8.68 -1.73
CA ALA A 184 9.86 7.78 -1.93
C ALA A 184 10.29 6.41 -2.49
N PHE A 185 11.12 6.39 -3.53
CA PHE A 185 11.59 5.15 -4.18
C PHE A 185 12.44 4.29 -3.25
N SER A 186 13.11 4.91 -2.27
CA SER A 186 13.88 4.21 -1.25
C SER A 186 13.09 3.92 0.04
N THR A 187 11.79 4.22 0.09
CA THR A 187 10.92 3.80 1.20
C THR A 187 10.24 2.48 0.88
N TYR A 188 9.58 2.39 -0.28
CA TYR A 188 8.79 1.22 -0.64
C TYR A 188 8.68 1.06 -2.16
N GLN A 189 8.84 -0.18 -2.63
CA GLN A 189 8.99 -0.49 -4.06
C GLN A 189 7.79 -0.02 -4.91
N SER A 190 6.57 -0.10 -4.38
CA SER A 190 5.35 0.33 -5.06
C SER A 190 5.30 1.82 -5.38
N LEU A 191 6.16 2.65 -4.79
CA LEU A 191 6.16 4.09 -5.04
C LEU A 191 6.81 4.47 -6.38
N VAL A 192 7.60 3.58 -6.97
CA VAL A 192 8.13 3.72 -8.33
C VAL A 192 6.99 3.65 -9.36
N PRO A 193 6.18 2.56 -9.44
CA PRO A 193 5.03 2.52 -10.35
C PRO A 193 3.94 3.52 -9.96
N LEU A 194 3.81 3.92 -8.69
CA LEU A 194 2.90 4.99 -8.29
C LEU A 194 3.27 6.33 -8.93
N PHE A 195 4.56 6.70 -8.94
CA PHE A 195 5.01 7.93 -9.60
C PHE A 195 4.67 7.91 -11.10
N MET A 196 4.95 6.80 -11.78
CA MET A 196 4.67 6.64 -13.21
C MET A 196 3.17 6.75 -13.50
N THR A 197 2.34 6.08 -12.69
CA THR A 197 0.87 6.14 -12.78
C THR A 197 0.36 7.55 -12.51
N GLY A 198 0.82 8.17 -11.42
CA GLY A 198 0.51 9.54 -11.01
C GLY A 198 0.82 10.55 -12.11
N ALA A 199 1.98 10.42 -12.75
CA ALA A 199 2.40 11.24 -13.88
C ALA A 199 1.43 11.11 -15.07
N ALA A 200 1.01 9.89 -15.41
CA ALA A 200 0.09 9.63 -16.53
C ALA A 200 -1.35 10.12 -16.25
N VAL A 201 -1.89 9.91 -15.04
CA VAL A 201 -3.23 10.43 -14.68
C VAL A 201 -3.24 11.96 -14.67
N CYS A 202 -2.16 12.59 -14.18
CA CYS A 202 -2.01 14.04 -14.23
C CYS A 202 -1.94 14.54 -15.68
N PHE A 203 -1.26 13.80 -16.56
CA PHE A 203 -1.20 14.13 -17.98
C PHE A 203 -2.58 14.05 -18.64
N LEU A 204 -3.40 13.05 -18.31
CA LEU A 204 -4.79 12.95 -18.77
C LEU A 204 -5.61 14.20 -18.39
N LEU A 205 -5.49 14.65 -17.14
CA LEU A 205 -6.16 15.86 -16.68
C LEU A 205 -5.69 17.12 -17.43
N VAL A 206 -4.38 17.25 -17.63
CA VAL A 206 -3.78 18.35 -18.42
C VAL A 206 -4.27 18.32 -19.87
N TYR A 207 -4.33 17.13 -20.48
CA TYR A 207 -4.86 16.97 -21.83
C TYR A 207 -6.30 17.47 -21.93
N ASP A 208 -7.18 17.03 -21.03
CA ASP A 208 -8.58 17.45 -21.04
C ASP A 208 -8.75 18.93 -20.79
N LYS A 209 -8.00 19.51 -19.85
CA LYS A 209 -8.04 20.96 -19.60
C LYS A 209 -7.69 21.76 -20.84
N CYS A 210 -6.65 21.36 -21.57
CA CYS A 210 -6.30 21.97 -22.85
C CYS A 210 -7.37 21.75 -23.93
N ALA A 211 -7.94 20.54 -24.02
CA ALA A 211 -8.90 20.17 -25.05
C ALA A 211 -10.30 20.78 -24.85
N GLU A 212 -10.72 21.00 -23.60
CA GLU A 212 -11.97 21.67 -23.25
C GLU A 212 -11.89 23.19 -23.46
N GLN A 213 -10.75 23.81 -23.14
CA GLN A 213 -10.56 25.27 -23.23
C GLN A 213 -9.92 25.73 -24.55
N ASP A 214 -9.76 24.81 -25.52
CA ASP A 214 -9.12 24.99 -26.83
C ASP A 214 -7.81 25.79 -26.77
N GLU A 215 -6.92 25.40 -25.84
CA GLU A 215 -5.67 26.10 -25.56
C GLU A 215 -4.77 26.12 -26.80
N ALA A 216 -4.53 27.31 -27.35
CA ALA A 216 -3.86 27.49 -28.64
C ALA A 216 -2.42 26.92 -28.70
N GLY A 217 -1.76 26.75 -27.55
CA GLY A 217 -0.41 26.18 -27.44
C GLY A 217 -0.35 24.64 -27.35
N ALA A 218 -1.49 23.95 -27.21
CA ALA A 218 -1.55 22.52 -26.89
C ALA A 218 -1.45 21.61 -28.14
N GLY A 219 -0.29 21.64 -28.81
CA GLY A 219 0.04 20.76 -29.94
C GLY A 219 0.88 19.53 -29.57
N MET A 220 1.21 18.69 -30.55
CA MET A 220 2.04 17.48 -30.35
C MET A 220 3.38 17.78 -29.66
N LYS A 221 4.06 18.87 -30.05
CA LYS A 221 5.33 19.28 -29.42
C LYS A 221 5.18 19.63 -27.94
N PHE A 222 4.05 20.21 -27.55
CA PHE A 222 3.75 20.52 -26.16
C PHE A 222 3.59 19.22 -25.35
N TYR A 223 2.72 18.32 -25.80
CA TYR A 223 2.45 17.06 -25.11
C TYR A 223 3.68 16.15 -25.02
N TRP A 224 4.42 15.95 -26.12
CA TRP A 224 5.70 15.21 -26.09
C TRP A 224 6.73 15.89 -25.19
N GLY A 225 6.72 17.23 -25.12
CA GLY A 225 7.59 17.98 -24.22
C GLY A 225 7.27 17.76 -22.73
N ILE A 226 6.00 17.53 -22.38
CA ILE A 226 5.60 17.13 -21.01
C ILE A 226 6.09 15.71 -20.73
N ILE A 227 5.74 14.76 -21.61
CA ILE A 227 6.11 13.33 -21.46
C ILE A 227 7.62 13.18 -21.34
N GLY A 228 8.40 13.81 -22.22
CA GLY A 228 9.86 13.73 -22.19
C GLY A 228 10.47 14.27 -20.89
N LYS A 229 9.90 15.33 -20.30
CA LYS A 229 10.36 15.87 -19.00
C LYS A 229 9.98 14.96 -17.84
N LEU A 230 8.78 14.37 -17.84
CA LEU A 230 8.36 13.39 -16.84
C LEU A 230 9.30 12.17 -16.86
N ILE A 231 9.58 11.63 -18.05
CA ILE A 231 10.53 10.52 -18.23
C ILE A 231 11.93 10.92 -17.77
N ALA A 232 12.41 12.13 -18.13
CA ALA A 232 13.73 12.59 -17.72
C ALA A 232 13.85 12.70 -16.18
N VAL A 233 12.86 13.27 -15.50
CA VAL A 233 12.84 13.36 -14.03
C VAL A 233 12.76 11.97 -13.40
N PHE A 234 11.95 11.06 -13.96
CA PHE A 234 11.87 9.68 -13.51
C PHE A 234 13.22 8.97 -13.59
N VAL A 235 13.83 8.91 -14.78
CA VAL A 235 15.10 8.23 -15.03
C VAL A 235 16.20 8.82 -14.17
N PHE A 236 16.26 10.15 -14.06
CA PHE A 236 17.24 10.82 -13.21
C PHE A 236 17.04 10.49 -11.73
N SER A 237 15.82 10.58 -11.21
CA SER A 237 15.53 10.29 -9.80
C SER A 237 15.78 8.82 -9.46
N PHE A 238 15.39 7.90 -10.34
CA PHE A 238 15.65 6.48 -10.17
C PHE A 238 17.16 6.18 -10.22
N GLY A 239 17.90 6.80 -11.14
CA GLY A 239 19.35 6.69 -11.22
C GLY A 239 20.04 7.22 -9.95
N VAL A 240 19.62 8.37 -9.43
CA VAL A 240 20.13 8.90 -8.15
C VAL A 240 19.82 7.96 -7.00
N TYR A 241 18.59 7.44 -6.91
CA TYR A 241 18.21 6.42 -5.93
C TYR A 241 19.16 5.21 -5.97
N GLN A 242 19.42 4.65 -7.15
CA GLN A 242 20.31 3.50 -7.30
C GLN A 242 21.75 3.81 -6.89
N VAL A 243 22.26 5.00 -7.22
CA VAL A 243 23.60 5.43 -6.82
C VAL A 243 23.68 5.61 -5.30
N VAL A 244 22.70 6.28 -4.69
CA VAL A 244 22.65 6.46 -3.23
C VAL A 244 22.54 5.13 -2.51
N ASN A 245 21.72 4.20 -3.03
CA ASN A 245 21.62 2.86 -2.45
C ASN A 245 22.98 2.16 -2.39
N LYS A 246 23.73 2.16 -3.50
CA LYS A 246 25.08 1.58 -3.56
C LYS A 246 26.04 2.23 -2.57
N ILE A 247 25.96 3.55 -2.41
CA ILE A 247 26.78 4.28 -1.43
C ILE A 247 26.42 3.86 0.00
N VAL A 248 25.13 3.79 0.33
CA VAL A 248 24.66 3.39 1.67
C VAL A 248 25.15 1.99 2.02
N LEU A 249 24.96 1.03 1.11
CA LEU A 249 25.43 -0.35 1.29
C LEU A 249 26.95 -0.43 1.49
N SER A 250 27.71 0.29 0.66
CA SER A 250 29.17 0.34 0.76
C SER A 250 29.66 0.97 2.06
N VAL A 251 28.98 1.99 2.59
CA VAL A 251 29.33 2.65 3.86
C VAL A 251 29.00 1.75 5.05
N LEU A 252 27.90 1.01 4.97
CA LEU A 252 27.45 0.09 6.01
C LEU A 252 28.15 -1.27 5.97
N GLY A 253 28.91 -1.58 4.90
CA GLY A 253 29.61 -2.86 4.76
C GLY A 253 28.66 -4.04 4.58
N ILE A 254 27.49 -3.82 4.01
CA ILE A 254 26.43 -4.82 3.82
C ILE A 254 26.16 -5.05 2.33
N GLU A 255 25.73 -6.24 1.98
CA GLU A 255 25.37 -6.62 0.60
C GLU A 255 23.86 -6.60 0.39
N THR A 256 23.42 -6.50 -0.86
CA THR A 256 21.99 -6.62 -1.20
C THR A 256 21.50 -8.04 -1.03
N THR A 257 20.29 -8.21 -0.50
CA THR A 257 19.61 -9.51 -0.55
C THR A 257 18.93 -9.71 -1.90
N PRO A 258 18.84 -10.96 -2.38
CA PRO A 258 18.16 -11.28 -3.63
C PRO A 258 16.62 -11.27 -3.50
N TYR A 259 16.03 -10.72 -2.44
CA TYR A 259 14.59 -10.78 -2.13
C TYR A 259 13.67 -10.49 -3.33
N ILE A 260 13.95 -9.42 -4.10
CA ILE A 260 13.16 -9.08 -5.29
C ILE A 260 13.51 -10.02 -6.46
N THR A 261 14.79 -10.37 -6.62
CA THR A 261 15.27 -11.24 -7.70
C THR A 261 14.72 -12.67 -7.58
N GLU A 262 14.54 -13.16 -6.35
CA GLU A 262 13.91 -14.46 -6.06
C GLU A 262 12.42 -14.50 -6.39
N GLN A 263 11.74 -13.35 -6.38
CA GLN A 263 10.34 -13.24 -6.80
C GLN A 263 10.16 -13.15 -8.31
N VAL A 264 11.23 -12.95 -9.08
CA VAL A 264 11.15 -12.87 -10.54
C VAL A 264 11.10 -14.28 -11.13
N MET A 265 9.99 -14.62 -11.78
CA MET A 265 9.79 -15.88 -12.48
C MET A 265 10.44 -15.91 -13.87
N TRP A 266 10.68 -14.75 -14.48
CA TRP A 266 11.35 -14.68 -15.78
C TRP A 266 12.75 -15.31 -15.73
N GLY A 267 12.96 -16.34 -16.56
CA GLY A 267 14.21 -17.10 -16.61
C GLY A 267 14.31 -18.25 -15.60
N ASN A 268 13.39 -18.30 -14.62
CA ASN A 268 13.25 -19.39 -13.65
C ASN A 268 12.09 -20.34 -14.00
N ALA A 269 11.05 -19.83 -14.65
CA ALA A 269 9.94 -20.59 -15.23
C ALA A 269 9.89 -20.42 -16.75
N SER A 270 9.07 -21.24 -17.42
CA SER A 270 8.87 -21.11 -18.86
C SER A 270 8.12 -19.82 -19.21
N VAL A 271 8.40 -19.25 -20.39
CA VAL A 271 7.69 -18.05 -20.88
C VAL A 271 6.18 -18.28 -20.94
N ALA A 272 5.73 -19.50 -21.23
CA ALA A 272 4.31 -19.85 -21.30
C ALA A 272 3.65 -19.81 -19.91
N GLU A 273 4.33 -20.30 -18.88
CA GLU A 273 3.88 -20.21 -17.48
C GLU A 273 3.79 -18.75 -17.04
N CYS A 274 4.85 -17.95 -17.22
CA CYS A 274 4.81 -16.54 -16.84
C CYS A 274 3.67 -15.76 -17.53
N VAL A 275 3.44 -16.02 -18.81
CA VAL A 275 2.33 -15.39 -19.55
C VAL A 275 0.97 -15.87 -19.05
N SER A 276 0.85 -17.16 -18.69
CA SER A 276 -0.36 -17.71 -18.09
C SER A 276 -0.68 -17.03 -16.76
N ASP A 277 0.29 -16.97 -15.85
CA ASP A 277 0.15 -16.35 -14.53
C ASP A 277 -0.21 -14.86 -14.64
N ILE A 278 0.43 -14.12 -15.55
CA ILE A 278 0.09 -12.72 -15.81
C ILE A 278 -1.37 -12.59 -16.26
N ILE A 279 -1.82 -13.45 -17.18
CA ILE A 279 -3.19 -13.39 -17.70
C ILE A 279 -4.20 -13.78 -16.62
N GLU A 280 -3.89 -14.77 -15.79
CA GLU A 280 -4.70 -15.20 -14.65
C GLU A 280 -4.86 -14.06 -13.64
N HIS A 281 -3.76 -13.47 -13.19
CA HIS A 281 -3.77 -12.33 -12.30
C HIS A 281 -4.58 -11.13 -12.85
N ILE A 282 -4.39 -10.80 -14.13
CA ILE A 282 -5.17 -9.73 -14.76
C ILE A 282 -6.67 -10.06 -14.75
N LYS A 283 -7.05 -11.33 -14.96
CA LYS A 283 -8.46 -11.74 -14.90
C LYS A 283 -9.01 -11.63 -13.48
N GLU A 284 -8.30 -12.14 -12.48
CA GLU A 284 -8.71 -12.05 -11.07
C GLU A 284 -8.99 -10.60 -10.68
N VAL A 285 -8.04 -9.70 -10.98
CA VAL A 285 -8.18 -8.26 -10.70
C VAL A 285 -9.36 -7.62 -11.43
N LEU A 286 -9.53 -7.90 -12.73
CA LEU A 286 -10.61 -7.29 -13.52
C LEU A 286 -11.99 -7.87 -13.24
N LEU A 287 -12.06 -9.14 -12.83
CA LEU A 287 -13.30 -9.85 -12.49
C LEU A 287 -13.64 -9.75 -11.00
N GLY A 288 -12.76 -9.16 -10.18
CA GLY A 288 -12.97 -9.03 -8.74
C GLY A 288 -12.95 -10.36 -8.01
N ASP A 289 -12.09 -11.29 -8.43
CA ASP A 289 -11.95 -12.59 -7.79
C ASP A 289 -11.13 -12.48 -6.49
N GLY A 290 -11.54 -13.17 -5.43
CA GLY A 290 -10.89 -13.09 -4.13
C GLY A 290 -11.18 -11.84 -3.29
N LEU A 291 -10.68 -11.85 -2.06
CA LEU A 291 -11.02 -10.89 -1.00
C LEU A 291 -10.56 -9.45 -1.29
N PHE A 292 -9.43 -9.30 -1.99
CA PHE A 292 -8.74 -8.01 -2.16
C PHE A 292 -9.13 -7.25 -3.43
N PHE A 293 -9.74 -7.93 -4.40
CA PHE A 293 -10.14 -7.35 -5.68
C PHE A 293 -11.63 -7.03 -5.71
N THR A 294 -12.04 -6.13 -6.62
CA THR A 294 -13.43 -5.74 -6.78
C THR A 294 -13.77 -5.61 -8.26
N GLU A 295 -14.99 -5.96 -8.66
CA GLU A 295 -15.43 -5.87 -10.05
C GLU A 295 -15.49 -4.41 -10.55
N ALA A 296 -15.44 -3.45 -9.62
CA ALA A 296 -15.43 -2.02 -9.92
C ALA A 296 -14.30 -1.64 -10.88
N MET A 297 -13.14 -2.30 -10.81
CA MET A 297 -12.03 -2.04 -11.73
C MET A 297 -12.37 -2.46 -13.17
N GLY A 298 -12.83 -3.69 -13.38
CA GLY A 298 -13.25 -4.15 -14.70
C GLY A 298 -14.39 -3.32 -15.28
N ILE A 299 -15.39 -3.01 -14.47
CA ILE A 299 -16.54 -2.18 -14.86
C ILE A 299 -16.07 -0.77 -15.27
N ILE A 300 -15.24 -0.11 -14.46
CA ILE A 300 -14.80 1.25 -14.78
C ILE A 300 -13.87 1.27 -16.00
N TYR A 301 -13.08 0.23 -16.23
CA TYR A 301 -12.27 0.09 -17.45
C TYR A 301 -13.14 0.06 -18.70
N VAL A 302 -14.22 -0.74 -18.70
CA VAL A 302 -15.18 -0.79 -19.80
C VAL A 302 -15.86 0.57 -20.02
N ILE A 303 -16.31 1.24 -18.96
CA ILE A 303 -16.95 2.57 -19.04
C ILE A 303 -15.98 3.59 -19.66
N VAL A 304 -14.74 3.63 -19.21
CA VAL A 304 -13.71 4.56 -19.70
C VAL A 304 -13.36 4.29 -21.16
N LEU A 305 -13.28 3.02 -21.57
CA LEU A 305 -13.07 2.63 -22.97
C LEU A 305 -14.23 3.08 -23.86
N ILE A 306 -15.48 2.81 -23.46
CA ILE A 306 -16.68 3.24 -24.20
C ILE A 306 -16.72 4.76 -24.33
N TYR A 307 -16.48 5.46 -23.22
CA TYR A 307 -16.40 6.93 -23.20
C TYR A 307 -15.34 7.45 -24.17
N SER A 308 -14.15 6.85 -24.16
CA SER A 308 -13.04 7.24 -25.04
C SER A 308 -13.35 6.98 -26.52
N ILE A 309 -13.94 5.83 -26.85
CA ILE A 309 -14.36 5.52 -28.21
C ILE A 309 -15.42 6.52 -28.69
N ALA A 310 -16.39 6.87 -27.84
CA ALA A 310 -17.41 7.87 -28.16
C ALA A 310 -16.79 9.24 -28.43
N ARG A 311 -15.78 9.65 -27.65
CA ARG A 311 -15.06 10.92 -27.81
C ARG A 311 -14.23 11.06 -29.07
N ILE A 312 -13.87 9.96 -29.75
CA ILE A 312 -13.19 10.03 -31.06
C ILE A 312 -13.97 10.93 -32.04
N ARG A 313 -15.31 10.92 -31.94
CA ARG A 313 -16.21 11.73 -32.77
C ARG A 313 -16.07 13.25 -32.55
N GLU A 314 -15.55 13.67 -31.40
CA GLU A 314 -15.31 15.09 -31.09
C GLU A 314 -14.14 15.69 -31.88
N LYS A 315 -13.30 14.84 -32.52
CA LYS A 315 -12.16 15.25 -33.35
C LYS A 315 -11.22 16.25 -32.64
N LYS A 316 -11.00 16.06 -31.34
CA LYS A 316 -10.09 16.89 -30.54
C LYS A 316 -8.66 16.79 -31.07
N LYS A 317 -7.91 17.90 -30.99
CA LYS A 317 -6.51 17.96 -31.42
C LYS A 317 -5.66 16.97 -30.62
N CYS A 318 -4.71 16.30 -31.29
CA CYS A 318 -3.76 15.37 -30.67
C CYS A 318 -4.41 14.25 -29.83
N TYR A 319 -5.62 13.80 -30.17
CA TYR A 319 -6.37 12.80 -29.39
C TYR A 319 -5.63 11.47 -29.15
N PHE A 320 -4.73 11.08 -30.06
CA PHE A 320 -3.84 9.94 -29.83
C PHE A 320 -3.02 10.04 -28.54
N MET A 321 -2.63 11.25 -28.10
CA MET A 321 -1.91 11.45 -26.85
C MET A 321 -2.75 11.08 -25.63
N TYR A 322 -4.04 11.40 -25.67
CA TYR A 322 -4.99 10.98 -24.65
C TYR A 322 -5.10 9.46 -24.61
N LEU A 323 -5.25 8.80 -25.77
CA LEU A 323 -5.34 7.35 -25.86
C LEU A 323 -4.07 6.65 -25.36
N LEU A 324 -2.89 7.21 -25.66
CA LEU A 324 -1.61 6.68 -25.19
C LEU A 324 -1.50 6.75 -23.66
N ALA A 325 -1.83 7.89 -23.07
CA ALA A 325 -1.82 8.06 -21.61
C ALA A 325 -2.88 7.19 -20.94
N LEU A 326 -4.07 7.06 -21.55
CA LEU A 326 -5.13 6.21 -21.05
C LEU A 326 -4.71 4.73 -21.05
N ALA A 327 -4.14 4.26 -22.15
CA ALA A 327 -3.62 2.89 -22.26
C ALA A 327 -2.56 2.62 -21.19
N PHE A 328 -1.64 3.56 -20.96
CA PHE A 328 -0.66 3.43 -19.89
C PHE A 328 -1.32 3.36 -18.50
N CYS A 329 -2.28 4.22 -18.20
CA CYS A 329 -3.03 4.16 -16.93
C CYS A 329 -3.78 2.84 -16.73
N MET A 330 -4.24 2.18 -17.80
CA MET A 330 -4.90 0.88 -17.72
C MET A 330 -3.92 -0.29 -17.56
N ILE A 331 -2.68 -0.14 -18.04
CA ILE A 331 -1.61 -1.13 -17.87
C ILE A 331 -0.92 -0.96 -16.51
N SER A 332 -0.90 0.27 -15.97
CA SER A 332 -0.05 0.61 -14.84
C SER A 332 -0.30 -0.16 -13.54
N PRO A 333 -1.53 -0.64 -13.22
CA PRO A 333 -1.76 -1.53 -12.08
C PRO A 333 -0.99 -2.85 -12.15
N PHE A 334 -0.68 -3.32 -13.36
CA PHE A 334 -0.06 -4.62 -13.61
C PHE A 334 1.46 -4.51 -13.84
N LEU A 335 2.09 -3.35 -13.61
CA LEU A 335 3.53 -3.18 -13.88
C LEU A 335 4.38 -4.14 -13.06
N MET A 336 4.02 -4.39 -11.80
CA MET A 336 4.73 -5.36 -10.95
C MET A 336 4.47 -6.79 -11.41
N THR A 337 3.22 -7.14 -11.77
CA THR A 337 2.89 -8.44 -12.36
C THR A 337 3.71 -8.72 -13.63
N LEU A 338 3.80 -7.74 -14.52
CA LEU A 338 4.60 -7.82 -15.75
C LEU A 338 6.10 -7.96 -15.45
N LEU A 339 6.60 -7.21 -14.46
CA LEU A 339 8.01 -7.23 -14.06
C LEU A 339 8.41 -8.58 -13.43
N LEU A 340 7.58 -9.13 -12.57
CA LEU A 340 7.86 -10.39 -11.87
C LEU A 340 7.57 -11.61 -12.74
N GLY A 341 6.64 -11.51 -13.69
CA GLY A 341 6.19 -12.65 -14.48
C GLY A 341 5.18 -13.54 -13.75
N THR A 342 4.59 -13.04 -12.67
CA THR A 342 3.55 -13.70 -11.86
C THR A 342 2.87 -12.64 -10.95
N ALA A 343 1.85 -13.03 -10.19
CA ALA A 343 1.17 -12.15 -9.23
C ALA A 343 2.13 -11.68 -8.13
N PRO A 344 2.25 -10.36 -7.86
CA PRO A 344 2.99 -9.86 -6.70
C PRO A 344 2.19 -10.08 -5.40
N MET A 345 2.84 -9.89 -4.25
CA MET A 345 2.12 -9.78 -2.96
C MET A 345 1.08 -8.64 -3.02
N ILE A 346 -0.10 -8.86 -2.45
CA ILE A 346 -1.26 -7.95 -2.51
C ILE A 346 -0.91 -6.55 -2.04
N ARG A 347 -0.18 -6.44 -0.92
CA ARG A 347 0.26 -5.16 -0.34
C ARG A 347 1.10 -4.28 -1.29
N VAL A 348 1.66 -4.83 -2.36
CA VAL A 348 2.45 -4.10 -3.36
C VAL A 348 1.53 -3.46 -4.42
N GLU A 349 0.28 -3.90 -4.56
CA GLU A 349 -0.63 -3.60 -5.66
C GLU A 349 -1.47 -2.32 -5.49
N ILE A 350 -0.98 -1.35 -4.73
CA ILE A 350 -1.69 -0.08 -4.43
C ILE A 350 -2.11 0.72 -5.68
N MET A 351 -1.56 0.39 -6.86
CA MET A 351 -1.95 1.01 -8.13
C MET A 351 -3.35 0.59 -8.58
N ILE A 352 -3.82 -0.62 -8.23
CA ILE A 352 -5.19 -1.11 -8.50
C ILE A 352 -6.23 -0.14 -7.94
N PRO A 353 -6.27 0.12 -6.61
CA PRO A 353 -7.26 1.03 -6.04
C PRO A 353 -6.98 2.50 -6.41
N PHE A 354 -5.72 2.88 -6.66
CA PHE A 354 -5.38 4.24 -7.12
C PHE A 354 -6.01 4.55 -8.48
N VAL A 355 -5.79 3.69 -9.48
CA VAL A 355 -6.34 3.88 -10.84
C VAL A 355 -7.86 3.75 -10.83
N THR A 356 -8.40 2.79 -10.07
CA THR A 356 -9.85 2.61 -9.92
C THR A 356 -10.51 3.87 -9.34
N GLY A 357 -9.99 4.38 -8.21
CA GLY A 357 -10.48 5.62 -7.60
C GLY A 357 -10.36 6.83 -8.53
N PHE A 358 -9.26 6.93 -9.27
CA PHE A 358 -9.05 8.03 -10.22
C PHE A 358 -10.07 7.96 -11.35
N PHE A 359 -10.24 6.79 -11.99
CA PHE A 359 -11.17 6.63 -13.11
C PHE A 359 -12.63 6.81 -12.71
N ILE A 360 -13.03 6.35 -11.53
CA ILE A 360 -14.38 6.59 -11.00
C ILE A 360 -14.60 8.11 -10.84
N GLN A 361 -13.70 8.81 -10.15
CA GLN A 361 -13.80 10.26 -9.98
C GLN A 361 -13.79 10.99 -11.33
N TYR A 362 -12.89 10.57 -12.22
CA TYR A 362 -12.73 11.14 -13.56
C TYR A 362 -14.02 10.99 -14.37
N MET A 363 -14.64 9.81 -14.40
CA MET A 363 -15.94 9.57 -15.07
C MET A 363 -17.09 10.35 -14.43
N VAL A 364 -17.20 10.38 -13.10
CA VAL A 364 -18.26 11.16 -12.44
C VAL A 364 -18.13 12.65 -12.77
N ASN A 365 -16.90 13.17 -12.86
CA ASN A 365 -16.65 14.56 -13.27
C ASN A 365 -17.01 14.84 -14.74
N THR A 366 -17.13 13.81 -15.59
CA THR A 366 -17.62 14.00 -16.96
C THR A 366 -19.12 14.32 -16.99
N LEU A 367 -19.89 13.79 -16.02
CA LEU A 367 -21.34 13.98 -15.92
C LEU A 367 -21.66 15.43 -15.49
N SER A 368 -22.31 16.18 -16.37
CA SER A 368 -22.69 17.57 -16.11
C SER A 368 -24.16 17.64 -15.67
N PRO A 369 -24.46 17.83 -14.37
CA PRO A 369 -25.84 17.84 -13.86
C PRO A 369 -26.66 19.02 -14.38
N ASP A 370 -26.00 20.08 -14.86
CA ASP A 370 -26.67 21.28 -15.40
C ASP A 370 -27.08 21.11 -16.87
N SER A 371 -26.65 20.03 -17.54
CA SER A 371 -26.90 19.77 -18.96
C SER A 371 -28.28 19.15 -19.25
N GLY A 372 -29.14 19.04 -18.25
CA GLY A 372 -30.52 18.58 -18.38
C GLY A 372 -30.93 17.51 -17.37
N LYS A 373 -32.24 17.20 -17.30
CA LYS A 373 -32.80 16.25 -16.31
C LYS A 373 -32.18 14.86 -16.38
N ILE A 374 -31.91 14.36 -17.57
CA ILE A 374 -31.30 13.03 -17.79
C ILE A 374 -29.87 13.00 -17.22
N MET A 375 -29.04 13.97 -17.56
CA MET A 375 -27.66 14.05 -17.06
C MET A 375 -27.59 14.29 -15.55
N LYS A 376 -28.53 15.08 -15.01
CA LYS A 376 -28.69 15.23 -13.56
C LYS A 376 -29.04 13.90 -12.89
N GLY A 377 -29.97 13.15 -13.45
CA GLY A 377 -30.34 11.82 -12.97
C GLY A 377 -29.17 10.84 -13.00
N ALA A 378 -28.43 10.79 -14.12
CA ALA A 378 -27.24 9.97 -14.27
C ALA A 378 -26.14 10.34 -13.27
N TYR A 379 -25.89 11.64 -13.06
CA TYR A 379 -24.95 12.13 -12.05
C TYR A 379 -25.34 11.69 -10.64
N VAL A 380 -26.60 11.89 -10.24
CA VAL A 380 -27.09 11.48 -8.91
C VAL A 380 -26.96 9.97 -8.73
N ALA A 381 -27.39 9.18 -9.73
CA ALA A 381 -27.25 7.73 -9.69
C ALA A 381 -25.79 7.29 -9.55
N ALA A 382 -24.87 7.87 -10.33
CA ALA A 382 -23.45 7.55 -10.26
C ALA A 382 -22.85 7.86 -8.88
N VAL A 383 -23.12 9.06 -8.33
CA VAL A 383 -22.64 9.45 -6.99
C VAL A 383 -23.22 8.53 -5.91
N THR A 384 -24.50 8.15 -6.01
CA THR A 384 -25.13 7.22 -5.07
C THR A 384 -24.51 5.83 -5.14
N VAL A 385 -24.29 5.29 -6.34
CA VAL A 385 -23.61 4.00 -6.53
C VAL A 385 -22.20 4.03 -5.94
N VAL A 386 -21.43 5.07 -6.22
CA VAL A 386 -20.07 5.24 -5.69
C VAL A 386 -20.06 5.35 -4.16
N PHE A 387 -21.06 6.02 -3.58
CA PHE A 387 -21.20 6.13 -2.13
C PHE A 387 -21.46 4.75 -1.49
N PHE A 388 -22.42 3.99 -2.01
CA PHE A 388 -22.71 2.65 -1.48
C PHE A 388 -21.60 1.64 -1.73
N PHE A 389 -20.93 1.72 -2.90
CA PHE A 389 -19.71 0.96 -3.17
C PHE A 389 -18.62 1.27 -2.14
N SER A 390 -18.34 2.56 -1.90
CA SER A 390 -17.36 3.00 -0.91
C SER A 390 -17.72 2.53 0.51
N MET A 391 -19.01 2.56 0.87
CA MET A 391 -19.50 2.02 2.15
C MET A 391 -19.24 0.53 2.27
N TYR A 392 -19.62 -0.26 1.25
CA TYR A 392 -19.40 -1.69 1.23
C TYR A 392 -17.90 -2.04 1.33
N GLN A 393 -17.06 -1.38 0.52
CA GLN A 393 -15.61 -1.54 0.56
C GLN A 393 -15.04 -1.21 1.95
N SER A 394 -15.52 -0.13 2.58
CA SER A 394 -15.07 0.26 3.92
C SER A 394 -15.49 -0.75 4.99
N LEU A 395 -16.65 -1.39 4.85
CA LEU A 395 -17.09 -2.47 5.75
C LEU A 395 -16.16 -3.68 5.65
N LEU A 396 -15.73 -4.06 4.44
CA LEU A 396 -14.78 -5.15 4.25
C LEU A 396 -13.42 -4.82 4.88
N SER A 397 -12.88 -3.63 4.63
CA SER A 397 -11.59 -3.21 5.21
C SER A 397 -11.65 -3.07 6.73
N ALA A 398 -12.78 -2.61 7.28
CA ALA A 398 -12.99 -2.61 8.73
C ALA A 398 -13.07 -4.03 9.30
N ARG A 399 -13.68 -4.98 8.56
CA ARG A 399 -13.76 -6.40 8.94
C ARG A 399 -12.39 -7.08 8.94
N LEU A 400 -11.48 -6.70 8.02
CA LEU A 400 -10.09 -7.17 8.04
C LEU A 400 -9.39 -6.79 9.34
N TYR A 401 -9.49 -5.52 9.76
CA TYR A 401 -8.88 -5.09 11.01
C TYR A 401 -9.60 -5.60 12.26
N TYR A 402 -10.91 -5.82 12.20
CA TYR A 402 -11.61 -6.54 13.25
C TYR A 402 -11.07 -7.97 13.40
N THR A 403 -10.86 -8.67 12.28
CA THR A 403 -10.26 -10.01 12.25
C THR A 403 -8.88 -10.00 12.88
N GLN A 404 -8.04 -9.03 12.52
CA GLN A 404 -6.72 -8.85 13.13
C GLN A 404 -6.79 -8.61 14.64
N TYR A 405 -7.70 -7.74 15.09
CA TYR A 405 -7.83 -7.45 16.52
C TYR A 405 -8.26 -8.70 17.30
N VAL A 406 -9.28 -9.42 16.81
CA VAL A 406 -9.75 -10.66 17.45
C VAL A 406 -8.66 -11.73 17.45
N GLN A 407 -7.92 -11.85 16.34
CA GLN A 407 -6.79 -12.78 16.23
C GLN A 407 -5.69 -12.45 17.25
N TYR A 408 -5.26 -11.19 17.30
CA TYR A 408 -4.23 -10.75 18.24
C TYR A 408 -4.62 -11.05 19.69
N GLU A 409 -5.86 -10.75 20.08
CA GLU A 409 -6.36 -11.07 21.42
C GLU A 409 -6.42 -12.58 21.69
N GLU A 410 -6.63 -13.40 20.66
CA GLU A 410 -6.57 -14.87 20.76
C GLU A 410 -5.16 -15.38 20.95
N ASP A 411 -4.21 -14.84 20.19
CA ASP A 411 -2.79 -15.16 20.32
C ASP A 411 -2.27 -14.77 21.71
N VAL A 412 -2.65 -13.60 22.24
CA VAL A 412 -2.31 -13.19 23.61
C VAL A 412 -2.86 -14.19 24.64
N ARG A 413 -4.12 -14.63 24.50
CA ARG A 413 -4.70 -15.62 25.42
C ARG A 413 -4.02 -16.98 25.31
N LEU A 414 -3.60 -17.38 24.11
CA LEU A 414 -2.88 -18.64 23.92
C LEU A 414 -1.47 -18.56 24.51
N ALA A 415 -0.76 -17.47 24.25
CA ALA A 415 0.55 -17.18 24.83
C ALA A 415 0.54 -17.35 26.34
N VAL A 416 -0.37 -16.66 27.04
CA VAL A 416 -0.50 -16.75 28.50
C VAL A 416 -0.73 -18.20 28.97
N LYS A 417 -1.55 -18.98 28.27
CA LYS A 417 -1.80 -20.39 28.65
C LYS A 417 -0.57 -21.28 28.43
N ILE A 418 0.20 -21.02 27.38
CA ILE A 418 1.42 -21.76 27.08
C ILE A 418 2.48 -21.40 28.12
N THR A 419 2.68 -20.12 28.42
CA THR A 419 3.65 -19.64 29.41
C THR A 419 3.30 -20.16 30.80
N ASP A 420 2.02 -20.15 31.21
CA ASP A 420 1.56 -20.76 32.47
C ASP A 420 1.92 -22.25 32.57
N ARG A 421 2.01 -22.95 31.43
CA ARG A 421 2.37 -24.38 31.37
C ARG A 421 3.90 -24.58 31.37
N ILE A 422 4.64 -23.62 30.82
CA ILE A 422 6.10 -23.56 30.93
C ILE A 422 6.50 -23.30 32.39
N ASP A 423 5.82 -22.36 33.06
CA ASP A 423 6.08 -22.03 34.48
C ASP A 423 5.88 -23.23 35.41
N GLN A 424 4.95 -24.13 35.08
CA GLN A 424 4.72 -25.39 35.80
C GLN A 424 5.88 -26.40 35.69
N LEU A 425 6.88 -26.15 34.85
CA LEU A 425 8.12 -26.93 34.81
C LEU A 425 9.11 -26.53 35.92
N ASP A 426 8.81 -25.47 36.68
CA ASP A 426 9.63 -24.95 37.79
C ASP A 426 11.05 -24.53 37.36
N CYS A 427 11.21 -24.03 36.12
CA CYS A 427 12.49 -23.56 35.55
C CYS A 427 12.82 -22.09 35.85
N GLY A 428 11.94 -21.36 36.55
CA GLY A 428 12.06 -19.92 36.80
C GLY A 428 11.27 -19.07 35.80
N GLU A 429 11.23 -17.75 36.04
CA GLU A 429 10.50 -16.78 35.20
C GLU A 429 11.19 -16.53 33.85
N GLU A 430 12.52 -16.64 33.82
CA GLU A 430 13.36 -16.62 32.61
C GLU A 430 14.20 -17.91 32.60
N PRO A 431 13.69 -19.02 32.06
CA PRO A 431 14.41 -20.29 31.97
C PRO A 431 15.74 -20.13 31.21
N GLU A 432 16.80 -20.78 31.68
CA GLU A 432 18.07 -20.86 30.94
C GLU A 432 17.98 -21.83 29.75
N GLU A 433 17.03 -22.77 29.80
CA GLU A 433 16.74 -23.70 28.71
C GLU A 433 15.98 -23.04 27.55
N SER A 434 16.36 -23.39 26.32
CA SER A 434 15.71 -22.87 25.13
C SER A 434 14.27 -23.39 24.99
N VAL A 435 13.38 -22.54 24.48
CA VAL A 435 11.98 -22.87 24.22
C VAL A 435 11.77 -23.10 22.73
N VAL A 436 11.38 -24.32 22.37
CA VAL A 436 11.14 -24.74 20.99
C VAL A 436 9.66 -25.03 20.74
N PHE A 437 9.11 -24.40 19.70
CA PHE A 437 7.75 -24.64 19.24
C PHE A 437 7.75 -25.59 18.04
N VAL A 438 7.15 -26.78 18.22
CA VAL A 438 7.05 -27.79 17.16
C VAL A 438 5.62 -27.84 16.63
N GLY A 439 5.47 -27.53 15.35
CA GLY A 439 4.20 -27.53 14.63
C GLY A 439 3.49 -26.17 14.64
N SER A 440 2.16 -26.19 14.48
CA SER A 440 1.34 -24.98 14.30
C SER A 440 -0.08 -25.22 14.80
N ARG A 441 -0.75 -24.17 15.26
CA ARG A 441 -2.15 -24.24 15.70
C ARG A 441 -3.02 -23.31 14.87
N MET A 442 -4.09 -23.86 14.32
CA MET A 442 -5.14 -23.06 13.69
C MET A 442 -5.83 -22.15 14.72
N PRO A 443 -6.07 -20.87 14.39
CA PRO A 443 -6.67 -19.94 15.32
C PRO A 443 -8.14 -20.23 15.60
N GLN A 444 -8.61 -19.80 16.77
CA GLN A 444 -10.01 -19.93 17.19
C GLN A 444 -10.68 -18.56 17.27
N ARG A 445 -11.23 -18.12 16.13
CA ARG A 445 -11.94 -16.83 16.00
C ARG A 445 -13.46 -17.01 15.95
N ASN A 446 -14.19 -15.90 16.10
CA ASN A 446 -15.64 -15.89 15.91
C ASN A 446 -16.02 -15.90 14.41
N GLU A 447 -17.27 -16.24 14.10
CA GLU A 447 -17.79 -16.37 12.73
C GLU A 447 -17.80 -15.06 11.91
N VAL A 448 -17.66 -13.91 12.57
CA VAL A 448 -17.60 -12.61 11.90
C VAL A 448 -16.20 -12.37 11.30
N CYS A 449 -15.17 -13.07 11.76
CA CYS A 449 -13.82 -12.95 11.22
C CYS A 449 -13.75 -13.47 9.78
N ILE A 450 -12.74 -13.01 9.04
CA ILE A 450 -12.40 -13.52 7.71
C ILE A 450 -11.70 -14.88 7.88
N ALA A 451 -11.93 -15.81 6.96
CA ALA A 451 -11.31 -17.13 6.99
C ALA A 451 -9.81 -17.05 6.65
N ASP A 452 -8.96 -17.93 7.20
CA ASP A 452 -7.50 -17.83 7.01
C ASP A 452 -7.03 -18.05 5.58
N GLU A 453 -7.77 -18.85 4.82
CA GLU A 453 -7.45 -19.13 3.42
C GLU A 453 -7.61 -17.89 2.53
N GLU A 454 -8.40 -16.91 2.97
CA GLU A 454 -8.65 -15.65 2.26
C GLU A 454 -7.65 -14.54 2.66
N LEU A 455 -6.91 -14.72 3.76
CA LEU A 455 -5.98 -13.71 4.29
C LEU A 455 -4.58 -13.85 3.68
N GLU A 456 -3.91 -12.72 3.43
CA GLU A 456 -2.49 -12.69 3.07
C GLU A 456 -1.63 -12.79 4.34
N LEU A 457 -1.48 -11.70 5.11
CA LEU A 457 -0.71 -11.68 6.35
C LEU A 457 -1.45 -11.00 7.50
N ILE A 458 -2.19 -9.92 7.21
CA ILE A 458 -2.93 -9.21 8.26
C ILE A 458 -4.10 -10.06 8.75
N GLY A 459 -4.07 -10.39 10.05
CA GLY A 459 -5.10 -11.20 10.70
C GLY A 459 -4.80 -12.69 10.80
N LYS A 460 -3.63 -13.15 10.30
CA LYS A 460 -3.11 -14.49 10.58
C LYS A 460 -2.49 -14.58 11.96
N SER A 461 -2.60 -15.75 12.59
CA SER A 461 -2.04 -16.02 13.91
C SER A 461 -0.51 -16.10 13.89
N PHE A 462 0.13 -15.69 14.98
CA PHE A 462 1.56 -15.96 15.22
C PHE A 462 1.83 -17.46 15.43
N PHE A 463 0.86 -18.20 15.96
CA PHE A 463 1.00 -19.63 16.27
C PHE A 463 0.62 -20.55 15.10
N GLU A 464 0.15 -19.98 13.98
CA GLU A 464 -0.12 -20.70 12.74
C GLU A 464 1.05 -20.58 11.74
N MET A 465 1.76 -19.45 11.73
CA MET A 465 2.77 -19.14 10.73
C MET A 465 4.08 -19.91 10.97
N SER A 466 4.26 -21.02 10.26
CA SER A 466 5.48 -21.82 10.34
C SER A 466 5.82 -22.49 9.00
N PHE A 467 6.99 -22.19 8.44
CA PHE A 467 7.55 -22.93 7.30
C PHE A 467 8.53 -24.03 7.74
N SER A 468 8.95 -24.01 9.00
CA SER A 468 9.82 -24.98 9.67
C SER A 468 9.78 -24.75 11.18
N THR A 469 10.16 -25.74 11.99
CA THR A 469 10.26 -25.61 13.45
C THR A 469 11.10 -24.41 13.87
N ASN A 470 12.23 -24.17 13.18
CA ASN A 470 13.08 -23.02 13.43
C ASN A 470 12.36 -21.68 13.16
N HIS A 471 11.69 -21.56 12.01
CA HIS A 471 10.95 -20.34 11.68
C HIS A 471 9.77 -20.10 12.63
N GLY A 472 8.96 -21.13 12.89
CA GLY A 472 7.82 -21.03 13.82
C GLY A 472 8.27 -20.64 15.22
N THR A 473 9.35 -21.27 15.71
CA THR A 473 9.95 -20.93 17.00
C THR A 473 10.43 -19.48 17.05
N TRP A 474 11.10 -19.01 15.99
CA TRP A 474 11.52 -17.61 15.87
C TRP A 474 10.34 -16.63 15.95
N VAL A 475 9.24 -16.89 15.21
CA VAL A 475 8.06 -16.00 15.23
C VAL A 475 7.38 -16.02 16.60
N MET A 476 7.16 -17.21 17.17
CA MET A 476 6.41 -17.38 18.41
C MET A 476 7.19 -16.84 19.63
N ASN A 477 8.51 -17.05 19.71
CA ASN A 477 9.34 -16.48 20.78
C ASN A 477 9.38 -14.95 20.68
N HIS A 478 9.55 -14.36 19.50
CA HIS A 478 9.52 -12.90 19.37
C HIS A 478 8.14 -12.29 19.67
N PHE A 479 7.06 -13.00 19.33
CA PHE A 479 5.73 -12.59 19.76
C PHE A 479 5.61 -12.59 21.30
N LEU A 480 6.08 -13.65 21.96
CA LEU A 480 6.10 -13.76 23.42
C LEU A 480 6.94 -12.65 24.08
N ASP A 481 8.08 -12.29 23.49
CA ASP A 481 8.92 -11.17 23.93
C ASP A 481 8.16 -9.84 23.89
N THR A 482 7.30 -9.62 22.88
CA THR A 482 6.44 -8.42 22.85
C THR A 482 5.46 -8.33 24.02
N LEU A 483 5.16 -9.45 24.67
CA LEU A 483 4.30 -9.54 25.85
C LEU A 483 5.11 -9.50 27.17
N GLY A 484 6.44 -9.51 27.08
CA GLY A 484 7.35 -9.49 28.23
C GLY A 484 7.89 -10.86 28.65
N TYR A 485 7.69 -11.91 27.86
CA TYR A 485 8.26 -13.23 28.12
C TYR A 485 9.57 -13.39 27.36
N SER A 486 10.68 -13.43 28.09
CA SER A 486 12.03 -13.59 27.51
C SER A 486 12.47 -15.04 27.58
N TYR A 487 12.56 -15.69 26.42
CA TYR A 487 13.05 -17.07 26.29
C TYR A 487 14.28 -17.13 25.42
N GLU A 488 15.25 -17.96 25.81
CA GLU A 488 16.46 -18.18 25.02
C GLU A 488 16.13 -18.86 23.69
N MET A 489 16.70 -18.33 22.62
CA MET A 489 16.51 -18.87 21.27
C MET A 489 17.29 -20.18 21.11
N PRO A 490 16.69 -21.22 20.53
CA PRO A 490 17.35 -22.53 20.39
C PRO A 490 18.47 -22.53 19.36
N GLU A 491 19.48 -23.38 19.62
CA GLU A 491 20.47 -23.76 18.63
C GLU A 491 19.94 -24.86 17.69
N ALA A 492 20.63 -25.14 16.59
CA ALA A 492 20.21 -26.15 15.62
C ALA A 492 20.08 -27.57 16.23
N GLU A 493 20.88 -27.88 17.25
CA GLU A 493 20.80 -29.14 17.99
C GLU A 493 19.52 -29.25 18.82
N ASP A 494 19.12 -28.16 19.51
CA ASP A 494 17.89 -28.10 20.29
C ASP A 494 16.66 -28.29 19.41
N ILE A 495 16.65 -27.71 18.21
CA ILE A 495 15.59 -27.89 17.23
C ILE A 495 15.45 -29.37 16.86
N ALA A 496 16.56 -30.06 16.55
CA ALA A 496 16.55 -31.47 16.18
C ALA A 496 16.07 -32.36 17.34
N VAL A 497 16.53 -32.07 18.56
CA VAL A 497 16.09 -32.75 19.79
C VAL A 497 14.59 -32.57 20.00
N ALA A 498 14.09 -31.35 19.83
CA ALA A 498 12.69 -31.03 19.99
C ALA A 498 11.81 -31.74 18.95
N GLU A 499 12.22 -31.77 17.69
CA GLU A 499 11.52 -32.47 16.61
C GLU A 499 11.41 -33.97 16.87
N GLU A 500 12.48 -34.62 17.34
CA GLU A 500 12.47 -36.04 17.68
C GLU A 500 11.56 -36.33 18.88
N ALA A 501 11.72 -35.57 19.96
CA ALA A 501 10.94 -35.77 21.18
C ALA A 501 9.43 -35.50 20.95
N ALA A 502 9.09 -34.49 20.14
CA ALA A 502 7.72 -34.11 19.84
C ALA A 502 6.93 -35.22 19.12
N GLN A 503 7.59 -36.15 18.40
CA GLN A 503 6.89 -37.28 17.74
C GLN A 503 6.07 -38.12 18.72
N ASN A 504 6.53 -38.22 19.97
CA ASN A 504 5.89 -39.02 21.02
C ASN A 504 5.13 -38.15 22.06
N MET A 505 5.10 -36.84 21.89
CA MET A 505 4.35 -35.93 22.76
C MET A 505 2.90 -35.77 22.27
N PRO A 506 1.92 -35.61 23.18
CA PRO A 506 0.59 -35.16 22.79
C PRO A 506 0.63 -33.69 22.33
N SER A 507 -0.28 -33.28 21.46
CA SER A 507 -0.33 -31.90 20.95
C SER A 507 -1.19 -31.00 21.84
N TRP A 508 -0.90 -29.70 21.86
CA TRP A 508 -1.70 -28.73 22.61
C TRP A 508 -3.19 -28.81 22.24
N PRO A 509 -4.14 -28.78 23.22
CA PRO A 509 -3.97 -28.42 24.63
C PRO A 509 -3.81 -29.61 25.61
N ASP A 510 -3.50 -30.80 25.11
CA ASP A 510 -3.46 -31.99 25.96
C ASP A 510 -2.34 -31.92 27.00
N SER A 511 -2.54 -32.59 28.14
CA SER A 511 -1.54 -32.68 29.20
C SER A 511 -0.27 -33.37 28.69
N GLY A 512 0.86 -32.66 28.76
CA GLY A 512 2.16 -33.16 28.29
C GLY A 512 2.58 -32.59 26.93
N SER A 513 1.77 -31.69 26.34
CA SER A 513 2.13 -30.92 25.15
C SER A 513 3.22 -29.89 25.38
N VAL A 514 3.44 -29.52 26.64
CA VAL A 514 4.60 -28.74 27.08
C VAL A 514 5.40 -29.62 28.04
N ALA A 515 6.69 -29.82 27.76
CA ALA A 515 7.56 -30.65 28.57
C ALA A 515 9.03 -30.27 28.41
N MET A 516 9.79 -30.42 29.51
CA MET A 516 11.26 -30.41 29.48
C MET A 516 11.76 -31.78 29.00
N LYS A 517 12.56 -31.81 27.93
CA LYS A 517 13.21 -33.01 27.40
C LYS A 517 14.65 -32.69 27.00
N ASN A 518 15.59 -33.44 27.56
CA ASN A 518 17.02 -33.31 27.23
C ASN A 518 17.57 -31.88 27.32
N GLY A 519 17.09 -31.07 28.27
CA GLY A 519 17.53 -29.69 28.46
C GLY A 519 16.86 -28.65 27.54
N VAL A 520 15.79 -29.04 26.83
CA VAL A 520 15.01 -28.16 25.96
C VAL A 520 13.55 -28.17 26.42
N ILE A 521 12.93 -26.99 26.50
CA ILE A 521 11.50 -26.84 26.74
C ILE A 521 10.78 -26.94 25.41
N ILE A 522 9.96 -27.98 25.25
CA ILE A 522 9.26 -28.24 23.98
C ILE A 522 7.79 -27.89 24.16
N VAL A 523 7.25 -27.09 23.23
CA VAL A 523 5.82 -26.79 23.08
C VAL A 523 5.34 -27.41 21.78
N LYS A 524 4.54 -28.49 21.85
CA LYS A 524 3.97 -29.15 20.67
C LYS A 524 2.61 -28.56 20.31
N LEU A 525 2.52 -27.98 19.12
CA LEU A 525 1.31 -27.39 18.54
C LEU A 525 0.86 -28.22 17.33
N GLY A 526 -0.41 -28.63 17.31
CA GLY A 526 -0.97 -29.38 16.17
C GLY A 526 -0.68 -30.87 16.20
#